data_AF-Q82LZ5-F1
#
_entry.id   AF-Q82LZ5-F1
#
_cell.length_a   1.000
_cell.length_b   1.000
_cell.length_c   1.000
_cell.angle_alpha   90.00
_cell.angle_beta   90.00
_cell.angle_gamma   90.00
#
_symmetry.space_group_name_H-M   'P 1'
#
loop_
_entity.id
_entity.type
_entity.pdbx_description
1 polymer ?
#
loop_
_entity_poly.entity_id
_entity_poly.type
_entity_poly.pdbx_seq_one_letter_code
_entity_poly.pdbx_strand_id
1 'polypeptide(L)'
;MTSSAPRWAVPATTWTFFCDAAPHDAGYLPVTVIAGRLRVHGRGGTVLQPGIDLLHRADDLPPGAPVPVITDGWCDVLRVRREHAYLIPQGARLPFTARGPVFRVR
;
A
#
# COMPACT_ATOMS: atom_id res chain seq x y z
N MET A 1 15.41 25.61 -12.35
CA MET A 1 15.70 24.58 -11.33
C MET A 1 14.38 23.93 -10.92
N THR A 2 13.91 22.94 -11.67
CA THR A 2 12.72 22.18 -11.27
C THR A 2 13.16 21.12 -10.27
N SER A 3 13.04 21.43 -8.98
CA SER A 3 13.09 20.40 -7.94
C SER A 3 11.88 19.49 -8.19
N SER A 4 12.09 18.37 -8.88
CA SER A 4 11.05 17.35 -8.99
C SER A 4 10.83 16.82 -7.58
N ALA A 5 9.64 17.02 -7.03
CA ALA A 5 9.23 16.33 -5.81
C ALA A 5 9.55 14.84 -5.95
N PRO A 6 10.02 14.15 -4.90
CA PRO A 6 10.30 12.73 -4.98
C PRO A 6 9.04 12.04 -5.49
N ARG A 7 9.20 11.18 -6.50
CA ARG A 7 8.11 10.49 -7.21
C ARG A 7 7.14 9.74 -6.27
N TRP A 8 7.57 9.48 -5.04
CA TRP A 8 6.85 8.77 -3.97
C TRP A 8 6.66 9.66 -2.72
N ALA A 9 6.49 10.98 -2.90
CA ALA A 9 6.04 11.86 -1.84
C ALA A 9 4.64 11.42 -1.36
N VAL A 10 4.51 11.12 -0.07
CA VAL A 10 3.22 10.78 0.54
C VAL A 10 2.40 12.04 0.78
N PRO A 11 1.16 12.13 0.28
CA PRO A 11 0.28 13.27 0.55
C PRO A 11 -0.10 13.32 2.03
N ALA A 12 -0.53 14.48 2.54
CA ALA A 12 -0.90 14.64 3.96
C ALA A 12 -2.02 13.67 4.41
N THR A 13 -2.91 13.32 3.48
CA THR A 13 -4.00 12.37 3.66
C THR A 13 -4.00 11.40 2.47
N THR A 14 -4.15 10.11 2.73
CA THR A 14 -4.24 9.09 1.68
C THR A 14 -5.43 8.18 1.91
N TRP A 15 -6.06 7.77 0.82
CA TRP A 15 -7.07 6.74 0.91
C TRP A 15 -6.42 5.42 1.29
N THR A 16 -6.92 4.83 2.37
CA THR A 16 -6.32 3.67 3.02
C THR A 16 -7.28 2.49 2.97
N PHE A 17 -6.77 1.38 2.42
CA PHE A 17 -7.36 0.07 2.57
C PHE A 17 -6.40 -0.78 3.40
N PHE A 18 -6.93 -1.52 4.36
CA PHE A 18 -6.16 -2.57 5.04
C PHE A 18 -6.83 -3.91 4.79
N CYS A 19 -6.02 -4.96 4.72
CA CYS A 19 -6.54 -6.32 4.57
C CYS A 19 -6.04 -7.18 5.71
N ASP A 20 -6.92 -7.99 6.26
CA ASP A 20 -6.61 -9.15 7.07
C ASP A 20 -7.04 -10.42 6.31
N ALA A 21 -8.22 -10.97 6.61
CA ALA A 21 -8.92 -11.96 5.81
C ALA A 21 -9.78 -11.33 4.69
N ALA A 22 -10.15 -10.05 4.81
CA ALA A 22 -10.91 -9.31 3.80
C ALA A 22 -10.41 -7.87 3.68
N PRO A 23 -10.67 -7.19 2.54
CA PRO A 23 -10.30 -5.79 2.41
C PRO A 23 -11.30 -4.89 3.14
N HIS A 24 -10.77 -3.92 3.88
CA HIS A 24 -11.53 -2.91 4.59
C HIS A 24 -11.13 -1.53 4.08
N ASP A 25 -12.13 -0.76 3.64
CA ASP A 25 -11.96 0.65 3.31
C ASP A 25 -11.98 1.48 4.59
N ALA A 26 -10.89 2.19 4.89
CA ALA A 26 -10.78 3.11 6.01
C ALA A 26 -10.94 4.59 5.60
N GLY A 27 -11.20 4.84 4.31
CA GLY A 27 -11.31 6.18 3.75
C GLY A 27 -9.98 6.93 3.71
N TYR A 28 -10.09 8.24 3.52
CA TYR A 28 -8.95 9.15 3.54
C TYR A 28 -8.44 9.36 4.97
N LEU A 29 -7.26 8.81 5.28
CA LEU A 29 -6.63 8.94 6.59
C LEU A 29 -5.40 9.86 6.52
N PRO A 30 -5.21 10.76 7.51
CA PRO A 30 -3.96 11.48 7.66
C PRO A 30 -2.78 10.51 7.81
N VAL A 31 -1.64 10.82 7.20
CA VAL A 31 -0.44 9.96 7.30
C VAL A 31 -0.01 9.73 8.75
N THR A 32 -0.26 10.70 9.64
CA THR A 32 -0.01 10.57 11.08
C THR A 32 -0.85 9.48 11.76
N VAL A 33 -2.07 9.23 11.27
CA VAL A 33 -2.93 8.13 11.75
C VAL A 33 -2.39 6.79 11.27
N ILE A 34 -1.99 6.71 10.00
CA ILE A 34 -1.43 5.50 9.39
C ILE A 34 -0.11 5.12 10.08
N ALA A 35 0.77 6.10 10.29
CA ALA A 35 2.11 5.87 10.85
C ALA A 35 2.08 5.48 12.33
N GLY A 36 1.09 5.92 13.11
CA GLY A 36 1.12 5.82 14.57
C GLY A 36 0.01 5.01 15.23
N ARG A 37 -1.10 4.74 14.54
CA ARG A 37 -2.34 4.30 15.22
C ARG A 37 -3.18 3.29 14.47
N LEU A 38 -2.96 3.08 13.19
CA LEU A 38 -3.73 2.11 12.42
C LEU A 38 -3.40 0.68 12.89
N ARG A 39 -4.34 0.04 13.59
CA ARG A 39 -4.23 -1.36 14.01
C ARG A 39 -4.86 -2.26 12.95
N VAL A 40 -4.02 -3.05 12.28
CA VAL A 40 -4.45 -4.10 11.35
C VAL A 40 -4.45 -5.42 12.12
N HIS A 41 -5.60 -6.10 12.17
CA HIS A 41 -5.76 -7.37 12.91
C HIS A 41 -5.64 -8.57 11.97
N GLY A 42 -4.43 -8.98 11.60
CA GLY A 42 -4.22 -10.15 10.73
C GLY A 42 -4.27 -11.50 11.48
N ARG A 43 -5.08 -12.46 11.01
CA ARG A 43 -5.12 -13.85 11.51
C ARG A 43 -4.25 -14.85 10.72
N GLY A 44 -3.24 -14.38 9.98
CA GLY A 44 -2.20 -15.25 9.38
C GLY A 44 -2.47 -15.75 7.96
N GLY A 45 -3.23 -15.01 7.17
CA GLY A 45 -3.44 -15.30 5.75
C GLY A 45 -3.87 -14.03 5.03
N THR A 46 -2.94 -13.07 4.92
CA THR A 46 -3.27 -11.74 4.39
C THR A 46 -3.52 -11.83 2.89
N VAL A 47 -4.78 -11.68 2.47
CA VAL A 47 -5.14 -11.60 1.05
C VAL A 47 -5.27 -10.13 0.67
N LEU A 48 -4.22 -9.56 0.07
CA LEU A 48 -4.12 -8.13 -0.26
C LEU A 48 -4.70 -7.81 -1.65
N GLN A 49 -4.74 -8.75 -2.59
CA GLN A 49 -5.24 -8.48 -3.94
C GLN A 49 -6.68 -7.91 -3.97
N PRO A 50 -7.63 -8.38 -3.15
CA PRO A 50 -8.98 -7.79 -3.08
C PRO A 50 -8.97 -6.31 -2.72
N GLY A 51 -8.08 -5.86 -1.83
CA GLY A 51 -7.94 -4.44 -1.49
C GLY A 51 -7.41 -3.61 -2.66
N ILE A 52 -6.45 -4.18 -3.40
CA ILE A 52 -5.93 -3.59 -4.64
C ILE A 52 -7.02 -3.51 -5.73
N ASP A 53 -7.87 -4.52 -5.82
CA ASP A 53 -8.99 -4.55 -6.77
C ASP A 53 -10.06 -3.51 -6.43
N LEU A 54 -10.33 -3.27 -5.13
CA LEU A 54 -11.20 -2.17 -4.70
C LEU A 54 -10.59 -0.82 -5.06
N LEU A 55 -9.31 -0.59 -4.76
CA LEU A 55 -8.57 0.61 -5.15
C LEU A 55 -8.60 0.89 -6.66
N HIS A 56 -8.62 -0.16 -7.49
CA HIS A 56 -8.72 0.02 -8.93
C HIS A 56 -10.13 0.40 -9.42
N ARG A 57 -11.18 -0.01 -8.71
CA ARG A 57 -12.60 0.30 -9.03
C ARG A 57 -13.09 1.61 -8.42
N ALA A 58 -12.31 2.15 -7.51
CA ALA A 58 -12.55 3.36 -6.77
C ALA A 58 -12.47 4.60 -7.67
N ASP A 59 -13.61 5.24 -7.93
CA ASP A 59 -13.74 6.37 -8.86
C ASP A 59 -13.16 7.68 -8.30
N ASP A 60 -13.10 7.81 -6.97
CA ASP A 60 -12.58 8.96 -6.24
C ASP A 60 -11.07 8.90 -6.01
N LEU A 61 -10.39 7.83 -6.43
CA LEU A 61 -8.93 7.78 -6.46
C LEU A 61 -8.42 8.53 -7.69
N PRO A 62 -7.65 9.63 -7.53
CA PRO A 62 -7.20 10.42 -8.65
C PRO A 62 -6.53 9.57 -9.74
N PRO A 63 -6.83 9.81 -11.03
CA PRO A 63 -6.15 9.13 -12.12
C PRO A 63 -4.63 9.29 -11.99
N GLY A 64 -3.91 8.18 -11.89
CA GLY A 64 -2.45 8.19 -11.74
C GLY A 64 -1.92 8.39 -10.31
N ALA A 65 -2.77 8.49 -9.28
CA ALA A 65 -2.30 8.46 -7.90
C ALA A 65 -1.51 7.15 -7.63
N PRO A 66 -0.28 7.23 -7.08
CA PRO A 66 0.52 6.04 -6.81
C PRO A 66 -0.07 5.25 -5.64
N VAL A 67 0.10 3.92 -5.67
CA VAL A 67 -0.38 3.00 -4.63
C VAL A 67 0.81 2.48 -3.81
N PRO A 68 1.00 2.97 -2.57
CA PRO A 68 1.93 2.34 -1.64
C PRO A 68 1.32 1.07 -1.04
N VAL A 69 2.04 -0.05 -1.13
CA VAL A 69 1.66 -1.32 -0.50
C VAL A 69 2.56 -1.58 0.70
N ILE A 70 1.98 -1.65 1.89
CA ILE A 70 2.70 -1.94 3.13
C ILE A 70 2.38 -3.38 3.53
N THR A 71 3.39 -4.23 3.65
CA THR A 71 3.22 -5.66 3.99
C THR A 71 4.45 -6.20 4.71
N ASP A 72 4.26 -7.20 5.57
CA ASP A 72 5.34 -7.97 6.20
C ASP A 72 6.03 -8.97 5.25
N GLY A 73 5.55 -9.06 4.00
CA GLY A 73 6.03 -10.01 2.99
C GLY A 73 5.27 -11.33 2.99
N TRP A 74 4.32 -11.53 3.91
CA TRP A 74 3.46 -12.71 3.94
C TRP A 74 2.09 -12.39 3.33
N CYS A 75 2.08 -12.33 1.99
CA CYS A 75 0.90 -12.00 1.19
C CYS A 75 0.75 -12.90 -0.04
N ASP A 76 -0.40 -12.80 -0.71
CA ASP A 76 -0.62 -13.36 -2.04
C ASP A 76 0.15 -12.61 -3.14
N VAL A 77 0.18 -13.18 -4.35
CA VAL A 77 0.83 -12.53 -5.50
C VAL A 77 0.02 -11.32 -5.94
N LEU A 78 0.63 -10.15 -5.88
CA LEU A 78 -0.05 -8.89 -6.16
C LEU A 78 0.09 -8.46 -7.62
N ARG A 79 -1.02 -8.02 -8.19
CA ARG A 79 -1.18 -7.46 -9.53
C ARG A 79 -1.62 -6.00 -9.41
N VAL A 80 -0.65 -5.12 -9.25
CA VAL A 80 -0.89 -3.68 -9.18
C VAL A 80 -0.68 -3.09 -10.58
N ARG A 81 -1.72 -2.45 -11.15
CA ARG A 81 -1.69 -1.89 -12.51
C ARG A 81 -1.25 -0.43 -12.55
N ARG A 82 -1.49 0.30 -11.46
CA ARG A 82 -1.08 1.70 -11.31
C ARG A 82 0.40 1.78 -10.90
N GLU A 83 0.97 2.99 -10.96
CA GLU A 83 2.27 3.27 -10.34
C GLU A 83 2.21 2.86 -8.86
N HIS A 84 3.22 2.14 -8.38
CA HIS A 84 3.20 1.57 -7.04
C HIS A 84 4.60 1.34 -6.49
N ALA A 85 4.68 1.22 -5.17
CA ALA A 85 5.87 0.81 -4.45
C ALA A 85 5.50 -0.07 -3.26
N TYR A 86 6.45 -0.91 -2.84
CA TYR A 86 6.29 -1.81 -1.69
C TYR A 86 7.13 -1.30 -0.52
N LEU A 87 6.55 -1.26 0.67
CA LEU A 87 7.24 -1.02 1.93
C LEU A 87 7.19 -2.32 2.75
N ILE A 88 8.36 -2.90 3.02
CA ILE A 88 8.47 -4.17 3.76
C ILE A 88 9.50 -4.08 4.89
N PRO A 89 9.40 -4.92 5.94
CA PRO A 89 10.43 -5.01 6.96
C PRO A 89 11.79 -5.41 6.39
N GLN A 90 12.87 -4.93 7.02
CA GLN A 90 14.22 -5.38 6.71
C GLN A 90 14.31 -6.90 6.90
N GLY A 91 14.87 -7.61 5.92
CA GLY A 91 14.99 -9.07 5.93
C GLY A 91 13.78 -9.81 5.35
N ALA A 92 12.62 -9.16 5.22
CA ALA A 92 11.46 -9.72 4.53
C ALA A 92 11.68 -9.79 3.01
N ARG A 93 10.92 -10.68 2.36
CA ARG A 93 10.89 -10.86 0.91
C ARG A 93 9.45 -10.96 0.44
N LEU A 94 9.18 -10.41 -0.73
CA LEU A 94 7.90 -10.63 -1.41
C LEU A 94 7.90 -12.03 -2.03
N PRO A 95 6.75 -12.72 -2.08
CA PRO A 95 6.62 -14.05 -2.69
C PRO A 95 6.58 -14.00 -4.22
N PHE A 96 6.87 -12.85 -4.82
CA PHE A 96 6.87 -12.59 -6.25
C PHE A 96 7.92 -11.52 -6.60
N THR A 97 8.27 -11.44 -7.88
CA THR A 97 9.13 -10.36 -8.38
C THR A 97 8.36 -9.05 -8.41
N ALA A 98 8.79 -8.07 -7.61
CA ALA A 98 8.18 -6.75 -7.58
C ALA A 98 8.33 -6.03 -8.94
N ARG A 99 7.23 -5.47 -9.45
CA ARG A 99 7.19 -4.62 -10.66
C ARG A 99 7.33 -3.12 -10.35
N GLY A 100 7.73 -2.78 -9.13
CA GLY A 100 7.94 -1.43 -8.63
C GLY A 100 9.02 -1.38 -7.55
N PRO A 101 9.40 -0.18 -7.07
CA PRO A 101 10.40 -0.02 -6.02
C PRO A 101 10.02 -0.78 -4.75
N VAL A 102 11.02 -1.37 -4.09
CA VAL A 102 10.87 -2.00 -2.78
C VAL A 102 11.70 -1.23 -1.78
N PHE A 103 11.03 -0.52 -0.89
CA PHE A 103 11.62 0.18 0.24
C PHE A 103 11.61 -0.74 1.46
N ARG A 104 12.69 -0.70 2.23
CA ARG A 104 12.82 -1.50 3.46
C ARG A 104 12.92 -0.59 4.66
N VAL A 105 12.16 -0.93 5.70
CA VAL A 105 12.13 -0.22 6.98
C VAL A 105 12.69 -1.10 8.09
N ARG A 106 13.36 -0.46 9.04
CA ARG A 106 13.84 -1.11 10.26
C ARG A 106 12.80 -1.02 11.35
#